data_AF-A0A2X3F2L4-F1
#
_entry.id   AF-A0A2X3F2L4-F1
#
_cell.length_a   1.000
_cell.length_b   1.000
_cell.length_c   1.000
_cell.angle_alpha   90.00
_cell.angle_beta   90.00
_cell.angle_gamma   90.00
#
_symmetry.space_group_name_H-M   'P 1'
#
loop_
_entity.id
_entity.type
_entity.pdbx_description
1 polymer ?
#
loop_
_entity_poly.entity_id
_entity_poly.type
_entity_poly.pdbx_seq_one_letter_code
_entity_poly.pdbx_strand_id
1 'polypeptide(L)'
;MVNRITDWARITQNDLRKMSGIPSTTFSRSVKARFNPEQSERLVRIIRVIDRAVDLFEGDREAAQKWLNEPNRALSWKVPADLMASETGAYEVIKLITRLEHGVYS
;
A
#
# COMPACT_ATOMS: atom_id res chain seq x y z
N MET A 1 0.57 16.97 -1.93
CA MET A 1 -0.19 15.70 -1.98
C MET A 1 0.63 14.55 -1.41
N VAL A 2 1.79 14.22 -2.01
CA VAL A 2 2.65 13.10 -1.56
C VAL A 2 2.99 13.17 -0.08
N ASN A 3 3.46 14.32 0.43
CA ASN A 3 3.78 14.48 1.85
C ASN A 3 2.57 14.15 2.75
N ARG A 4 1.37 14.62 2.42
CA ARG A 4 0.16 14.31 3.19
C ARG A 4 -0.14 12.80 3.22
N ILE A 5 0.09 12.09 2.12
CA ILE A 5 -0.11 10.64 2.05
C ILE A 5 0.95 9.93 2.91
N THR A 6 2.22 10.29 2.76
CA THR A 6 3.33 9.67 3.49
C THR A 6 3.23 9.93 4.99
N ASP A 7 2.86 11.15 5.38
CA ASP A 7 2.70 11.54 6.79
C ASP A 7 1.52 10.81 7.44
N TRP A 8 0.39 10.70 6.74
CA TRP A 8 -0.77 9.96 7.22
C TRP A 8 -0.46 8.47 7.37
N ALA A 9 0.12 7.86 6.33
CA ALA A 9 0.41 6.42 6.28
C ALA A 9 1.67 6.00 7.06
N ARG A 10 2.41 6.94 7.66
CA ARG A 10 3.69 6.71 8.36
C ARG A 10 4.79 6.08 7.50
N ILE A 11 4.71 6.18 6.17
CA ILE A 11 5.69 5.62 5.23
C ILE A 11 6.61 6.70 4.63
N THR A 12 7.72 6.30 4.00
CA THR A 12 8.57 7.25 3.27
C THR A 12 8.06 7.48 1.83
N GLN A 13 8.53 8.56 1.18
CA GLN A 13 8.27 8.76 -0.26
C GLN A 13 8.84 7.62 -1.12
N ASN A 14 9.94 6.99 -0.68
CA ASN A 14 10.53 5.87 -1.40
C ASN A 14 9.65 4.62 -1.31
N ASP A 15 8.98 4.40 -0.17
CA ASP A 15 8.02 3.30 -0.02
C ASP A 15 6.82 3.53 -0.91
N LEU A 16 6.22 4.74 -0.87
CA LEU A 16 5.11 5.09 -1.77
C LEU A 16 5.49 4.90 -3.24
N ARG A 17 6.71 5.28 -3.62
CA ARG A 17 7.24 5.05 -4.97
C ARG A 17 7.30 3.56 -5.30
N LYS A 18 7.89 2.73 -4.44
CA LYS A 18 7.98 1.27 -4.64
C LYS A 18 6.59 0.65 -4.76
N MET A 19 5.69 0.95 -3.84
CA MET A 19 4.30 0.47 -3.81
C MET A 19 3.51 0.88 -5.05
N SER A 20 3.82 2.03 -5.66
CA SER A 20 3.15 2.50 -6.88
C SER A 20 3.61 1.80 -8.17
N GLY A 21 4.74 1.11 -8.14
CA GLY A 21 5.39 0.60 -9.35
C GLY A 21 5.75 1.69 -10.37
N ILE A 22 5.74 2.97 -9.98
CA ILE A 22 6.12 4.07 -10.86
C ILE A 22 7.66 4.14 -10.90
N PRO A 23 8.27 4.21 -12.10
CA PRO A 23 9.73 4.36 -12.22
C PRO A 23 10.24 5.60 -11.48
N SER A 24 11.45 5.52 -10.90
CA SER A 24 11.97 6.56 -10.00
C SER A 24 12.05 7.96 -10.62
N THR A 25 12.51 8.04 -11.87
CA THR A 25 12.59 9.29 -12.63
C THR A 25 11.21 9.89 -12.90
N THR A 26 10.25 9.05 -13.28
CA THR A 26 8.85 9.45 -13.50
C THR A 26 8.19 9.92 -12.22
N PHE A 27 8.34 9.17 -11.12
CA PHE A 27 7.80 9.52 -9.82
C PHE A 27 8.33 10.87 -9.35
N SER A 28 9.66 11.06 -9.38
CA SER A 28 10.32 12.29 -8.95
C SER A 28 9.86 13.52 -9.74
N ARG A 29 9.58 13.36 -11.05
CA ARG A 29 8.99 14.41 -11.89
C ARG A 29 7.55 14.71 -11.47
N SER A 30 6.72 13.68 -11.28
CA SER A 30 5.32 13.85 -10.86
C SER A 30 5.17 14.47 -9.47
N VAL A 31 6.10 14.21 -8.54
CA VAL A 31 6.11 14.87 -7.21
C VAL A 31 6.28 16.38 -7.32
N LYS A 32 7.14 16.85 -8.23
CA LYS A 32 7.42 18.29 -8.45
C LYS A 32 6.33 18.98 -9.28
N ALA A 33 5.66 18.22 -10.14
CA ALA A 33 4.59 18.72 -10.99
C ALA A 33 3.23 18.15 -10.52
N ARG A 34 2.68 17.20 -11.27
CA ARG A 34 1.41 16.54 -10.96
C ARG A 34 1.44 15.10 -11.46
N PHE A 35 0.76 14.21 -10.75
CA PHE A 35 0.49 12.86 -11.23
C PHE A 35 -0.57 12.88 -12.33
N ASN A 36 -0.33 12.13 -13.40
CA ASN A 36 -1.34 11.93 -14.45
C ASN A 36 -2.48 11.02 -13.92
N PRO A 37 -3.58 10.84 -14.68
CA PRO A 37 -4.70 10.00 -14.23
C PRO A 37 -4.28 8.57 -13.87
N GLU A 38 -3.53 7.89 -14.73
CA GLU A 38 -3.07 6.53 -14.49
C GLU A 38 -2.23 6.43 -13.20
N GLN A 39 -1.27 7.34 -13.02
CA GLN A 39 -0.45 7.37 -11.80
C GLN A 39 -1.28 7.67 -10.56
N SER A 40 -2.30 8.53 -10.69
CA SER A 40 -3.22 8.86 -9.59
C SER A 40 -4.05 7.65 -9.19
N GLU A 41 -4.50 6.83 -10.14
CA GLU A 41 -5.18 5.56 -9.86
C GLU A 41 -4.26 4.62 -9.06
N ARG A 42 -2.97 4.52 -9.42
CA ARG A 42 -2.01 3.72 -8.63
C ARG A 42 -1.88 4.23 -7.19
N LEU A 43 -1.86 5.55 -6.99
CA LEU A 43 -1.82 6.14 -5.65
C LEU A 43 -3.12 5.85 -4.87
N VAL A 44 -4.28 5.94 -5.51
CA VAL A 44 -5.58 5.64 -4.90
C VAL A 44 -5.66 4.17 -4.47
N ARG A 45 -5.18 3.24 -5.30
CA ARG A 45 -5.06 1.82 -4.92
C ARG A 45 -4.25 1.65 -3.63
N ILE A 46 -3.06 2.25 -3.55
CA ILE A 46 -2.21 2.13 -2.36
C ILE A 46 -2.92 2.70 -1.13
N ILE A 47 -3.52 3.88 -1.25
CA ILE A 47 -4.26 4.52 -0.16
C ILE A 47 -5.36 3.58 0.34
N ARG A 48 -6.12 2.96 -0.57
CA ARG A 48 -7.18 2.01 -0.21
C ARG A 48 -6.67 0.80 0.56
N VAL A 49 -5.52 0.24 0.16
CA VAL A 49 -4.94 -0.91 0.86
C VAL A 49 -4.41 -0.51 2.24
N ILE A 50 -3.72 0.63 2.33
CA ILE A 50 -3.23 1.15 3.61
C ILE A 50 -4.39 1.44 4.56
N ASP A 51 -5.46 2.06 4.08
CA ASP A 51 -6.66 2.37 4.87
C ASP A 51 -7.27 1.10 5.48
N ARG A 52 -7.44 0.05 4.66
CA ARG A 52 -7.92 -1.26 5.14
C ARG A 52 -6.96 -1.95 6.09
N ALA A 53 -5.66 -1.81 5.89
CA ALA A 53 -4.68 -2.34 6.84
C ALA A 53 -4.76 -1.58 8.17
N VAL A 54 -4.93 -0.26 8.16
CA VAL A 54 -5.12 0.55 9.37
C VAL A 54 -6.39 0.14 10.11
N ASP A 55 -7.50 -0.09 9.40
CA ASP A 55 -8.75 -0.59 9.99
C ASP A 55 -8.56 -1.97 10.64
N LEU A 56 -7.85 -2.90 9.98
CA LEU A 56 -7.53 -4.23 10.53
C LEU A 56 -6.78 -4.14 11.87
N PHE A 57 -5.94 -3.13 12.05
CA PHE A 57 -5.18 -2.88 13.28
C PHE A 57 -5.84 -1.81 14.17
N GLU A 58 -7.17 -1.64 14.08
CA GLU A 58 -7.97 -0.76 14.95
C GLU A 58 -7.49 0.70 14.97
N GLY A 59 -6.94 1.17 13.85
CA GLY A 59 -6.41 2.53 13.72
C GLY A 59 -4.91 2.65 14.03
N ASP A 60 -4.24 1.58 14.48
CA ASP A 60 -2.79 1.57 14.69
C ASP A 60 -2.04 1.54 13.34
N ARG A 61 -1.56 2.72 12.95
CA ARG A 61 -0.86 2.93 11.70
C ARG A 61 0.55 2.34 11.69
N GLU A 62 1.21 2.25 12.85
CA GLU A 62 2.55 1.66 12.95
C GLU A 62 2.45 0.15 12.83
N ALA A 63 1.45 -0.47 13.47
CA ALA A 63 1.15 -1.89 13.31
C ALA A 63 0.76 -2.22 11.86
N ALA A 64 -0.11 -1.43 11.24
CA ALA A 64 -0.47 -1.60 9.83
C ALA A 64 0.72 -1.46 8.89
N GLN A 65 1.57 -0.45 9.10
CA GLN A 65 2.80 -0.27 8.33
C GLN A 65 3.72 -1.49 8.50
N LYS A 66 3.92 -1.96 9.72
CA LYS A 66 4.76 -3.12 10.01
C LYS A 66 4.25 -4.36 9.27
N TRP A 67 2.96 -4.65 9.39
CA TRP A 67 2.33 -5.78 8.71
C TRP A 67 2.45 -5.70 7.19
N LEU A 68 2.26 -4.50 6.60
CA LEU A 68 2.42 -4.31 5.16
C LEU A 68 3.85 -4.56 4.66
N ASN A 69 4.86 -4.42 5.53
CA ASN A 69 6.27 -4.60 5.21
C ASN A 69 6.85 -5.95 5.65
N GLU A 70 6.04 -6.83 6.25
CA GLU A 70 6.47 -8.17 6.68
C GLU A 70 5.99 -9.25 5.69
N PRO A 71 6.83 -10.26 5.38
CA PRO A 71 6.42 -11.41 4.59
C PRO A 71 5.19 -12.11 5.20
N ASN A 72 4.14 -12.30 4.40
CA ASN A 72 2.92 -12.94 4.87
C ASN A 72 2.76 -14.35 4.27
N ARG A 73 2.61 -15.36 5.12
CA ARG A 73 2.43 -16.76 4.70
C ARG A 73 1.24 -16.96 3.76
N ALA A 74 0.12 -16.28 4.01
CA ALA A 74 -1.08 -16.38 3.18
C ALA A 74 -0.92 -15.72 1.79
N LEU A 75 0.15 -14.95 1.60
CA LEU A 75 0.57 -14.35 0.32
C LEU A 75 1.80 -15.06 -0.27
N SER A 76 1.98 -16.35 0.05
CA SER A 76 3.15 -17.14 -0.39
C SER A 76 4.48 -16.51 0.03
N TRP A 77 4.54 -15.97 1.25
CA TRP A 77 5.71 -15.29 1.82
C TRP A 77 6.12 -14.00 1.09
N LYS A 78 5.24 -13.45 0.26
CA LYS A 78 5.45 -12.13 -0.34
C LYS A 78 5.11 -11.04 0.67
N VAL A 79 5.79 -9.90 0.54
CA VAL A 79 5.51 -8.70 1.32
C VAL A 79 4.27 -8.01 0.72
N PRO A 80 3.22 -7.70 1.51
CA PRO A 80 2.02 -7.04 1.00
C PRO A 80 2.33 -5.76 0.22
N ALA A 81 3.25 -4.93 0.72
CA ALA A 81 3.65 -3.67 0.08
C ALA A 81 4.19 -3.84 -1.35
N ASP A 82 4.91 -4.92 -1.61
CA ASP A 82 5.47 -5.19 -2.94
C ASP A 82 4.40 -5.63 -3.94
N LEU A 83 3.36 -6.33 -3.46
CA LEU A 83 2.22 -6.76 -4.30
C LEU A 83 1.36 -5.60 -4.77
N MET A 84 1.29 -4.53 -3.96
CA MET A 84 0.49 -3.35 -4.26
C MET A 84 0.91 -2.62 -5.53
N ALA A 85 2.06 -2.94 -6.15
CA ALA A 85 2.50 -2.36 -7.43
C ALA A 85 1.58 -2.72 -8.61
N SER A 86 0.75 -3.77 -8.48
CA SER A 86 -0.26 -4.18 -9.46
C SER A 86 -1.67 -4.17 -8.89
N GLU A 87 -2.69 -4.02 -9.74
CA GLU A 87 -4.10 -4.13 -9.31
C GLU A 87 -4.41 -5.51 -8.72
N THR A 88 -3.99 -6.58 -9.41
CA THR A 88 -4.19 -7.96 -8.95
C THR A 88 -3.53 -8.21 -7.61
N GLY A 89 -2.29 -7.75 -7.43
CA GLY A 89 -1.58 -7.92 -6.16
C GLY A 89 -2.23 -7.15 -5.01
N ALA A 90 -2.68 -5.92 -5.24
CA ALA A 90 -3.44 -5.17 -4.24
C ALA A 90 -4.77 -5.85 -3.90
N TYR A 91 -5.48 -6.41 -4.88
CA TYR A 91 -6.70 -7.18 -4.65
C TYR A 91 -6.47 -8.38 -3.74
N GLU A 92 -5.38 -9.13 -3.92
CA GLU A 92 -5.03 -10.26 -3.04
C GLU A 92 -4.75 -9.80 -1.60
N VAL A 93 -4.10 -8.65 -1.42
CA VAL A 93 -3.87 -8.07 -0.09
C VAL A 93 -5.20 -7.69 0.58
N ILE A 94 -6.10 -7.01 -0.14
CA ILE A 94 -7.44 -6.67 0.37
C ILE A 94 -8.22 -7.93 0.74
N LYS A 95 -8.22 -8.94 -0.12
CA LYS A 95 -8.90 -10.21 0.13
C LYS A 95 -8.34 -10.91 1.37
N LEU A 96 -7.04 -10.82 1.61
CA LEU A 96 -6.44 -11.31 2.85
C LEU A 96 -6.94 -10.50 4.06
N ILE A 97 -6.91 -9.17 4.01
CA ILE A 97 -7.40 -8.31 5.10
C ILE A 97 -8.84 -8.68 5.47
N THR A 98 -9.74 -8.80 4.48
CA THR A 98 -11.13 -9.20 4.73
C THR A 98 -11.24 -10.57 5.39
N ARG A 99 -10.39 -11.55 5.04
CA ARG A 99 -10.39 -12.86 5.73
C ARG A 99 -9.93 -12.74 7.18
N LEU A 100 -8.92 -11.90 7.45
CA LEU A 100 -8.42 -11.65 8.80
C LEU A 100 -9.47 -10.95 9.67
N GLU A 101 -10.19 -9.96 9.14
CA GLU A 101 -11.30 -9.26 9.82
C GLU A 101 -12.42 -10.22 10.24
N HIS A 102 -12.70 -11.25 9.44
CA HIS A 102 -13.71 -12.27 9.74
C HIS A 102 -13.17 -13.46 10.57
N GLY A 103 -11.92 -13.40 11.05
CA GLY A 103 -11.31 -14.47 11.84
C GLY A 103 -11.04 -15.76 11.07
N VAL A 104 -11.00 -15.69 9.73
CA VAL A 104 -10.71 -16.84 8.86
C VAL A 104 -9.20 -16.96 8.68
N TYR A 105 -8.57 -17.80 9.51
CA TYR A 105 -7.16 -18.17 9.36
C TYR A 105 -7.02 -19.26 8.27
N SER A 106 -6.06 -19.10 7.36
CA SER A 106 -5.68 -20.10 6.34
C SER A 106 -4.21 -20.49 6.49
#